data_AF-U1MXV7-F1
#
_entry.id   AF-U1MXV7-F1
#
_cell.length_a   1.000
_cell.length_b   1.000
_cell.length_c   1.000
_cell.angle_alpha   90.00
_cell.angle_beta   90.00
_cell.angle_gamma   90.00
#
_symmetry.space_group_name_H-M   'P 1'
#
loop_
_entity.id
_entity.type
_entity.pdbx_description
1 polymer ?
#
loop_
_entity_poly.entity_id
_entity_poly.type
_entity_poly.pdbx_seq_one_letter_code
_entity_poly.pdbx_strand_id
1 'polypeptide(L)'
;MEYRDTLTGGAYGIVVGGLAFVGSTAGIVLVLAVTGGNADAELLRLLERTEGTGELFDALRPTALEAVSWQVLTSHLVPPAVEITLAGQSVTSSALRPSTGLWYYTIPVVMLVAMGAVSGVLSQRTRLTRGVTTTAVAGAAITLGYLPGVVAVTLIGEFSVSPGLLIGVSVTPDMPPTIVIAGIVYPAVCGTVGGALSYLLYHAPTQAGA
;
A
#
# COMPACT_ATOMS: atom_id res chain seq x y z
N MET A 1 -12.64 33.60 7.25
CA MET A 1 -13.16 32.73 6.17
C MET A 1 -12.30 31.50 5.93
N GLU A 2 -11.01 31.53 6.25
CA GLU A 2 -10.03 30.45 6.05
C GLU A 2 -10.35 29.09 6.71
N TYR A 3 -11.07 29.08 7.83
CA TYR A 3 -11.39 27.86 8.59
C TYR A 3 -12.36 26.88 7.91
N ARG A 4 -13.31 27.38 7.08
CA ARG A 4 -14.28 26.51 6.38
C ARG A 4 -13.66 25.80 5.18
N ASP A 5 -12.62 26.38 4.59
CA ASP A 5 -11.97 25.83 3.40
C ASP A 5 -11.11 24.62 3.76
N THR A 6 -10.45 24.64 4.92
CA THR A 6 -9.60 23.52 5.38
C THR A 6 -10.41 22.25 5.66
N LEU A 7 -11.63 22.40 6.19
CA LEU A 7 -12.52 21.28 6.53
C LEU A 7 -13.07 20.55 5.30
N THR A 8 -13.44 21.27 4.24
CA THR A 8 -13.93 20.65 3.00
C THR A 8 -12.81 19.94 2.24
N GLY A 9 -11.61 20.53 2.20
CA GLY A 9 -10.43 19.91 1.60
C GLY A 9 -10.02 18.60 2.31
N GLY A 10 -10.05 18.58 3.64
CA GLY A 10 -9.76 17.39 4.44
C GLY A 10 -10.78 16.26 4.24
N ALA A 11 -12.08 16.59 4.14
CA ALA A 11 -13.13 15.60 3.93
C ALA A 11 -12.99 14.87 2.58
N TYR A 12 -12.67 15.59 1.50
CA TYR A 12 -12.40 14.97 0.20
C TYR A 12 -11.15 14.10 0.23
N GLY A 13 -10.08 14.56 0.91
CA GLY A 13 -8.86 13.79 1.09
C GLY A 13 -9.10 12.44 1.78
N ILE A 14 -9.96 12.38 2.79
CA ILE A 14 -10.30 11.12 3.48
C ILE A 14 -11.00 10.14 2.52
N VAL A 15 -12.04 10.56 1.82
CA VAL A 15 -12.81 9.66 0.94
C VAL A 15 -11.96 9.21 -0.24
N VAL A 16 -11.30 10.15 -0.91
CA VAL A 16 -10.48 9.86 -2.10
C VAL A 16 -9.24 9.03 -1.71
N GLY A 17 -8.66 9.27 -0.54
CA GLY A 17 -7.58 8.47 0.02
C GLY A 17 -7.99 7.03 0.31
N GLY A 18 -9.15 6.82 0.93
CA GLY A 18 -9.69 5.48 1.17
C GLY A 18 -9.94 4.73 -0.13
N LEU A 19 -10.49 5.40 -1.15
CA LEU A 19 -10.68 4.82 -2.49
C LEU A 19 -9.35 4.50 -3.17
N ALA A 20 -8.33 5.34 -3.01
CA ALA A 20 -7.00 5.07 -3.54
C ALA A 20 -6.40 3.80 -2.91
N PHE A 21 -6.57 3.62 -1.60
CA PHE A 21 -6.12 2.42 -0.89
C PHE A 21 -6.84 1.17 -1.39
N VAL A 22 -8.18 1.17 -1.35
CA VAL A 22 -9.00 0.03 -1.78
C VAL A 22 -8.71 -0.34 -3.23
N GLY A 23 -8.61 0.66 -4.12
CA GLY A 23 -8.32 0.44 -5.52
C GLY A 23 -6.91 -0.09 -5.79
N SER A 24 -5.91 0.36 -5.03
CA SER A 24 -4.54 -0.17 -5.13
C SER A 24 -4.50 -1.64 -4.72
N THR A 25 -5.13 -1.98 -3.59
CA THR A 25 -5.23 -3.35 -3.08
C THR A 25 -5.99 -4.25 -4.06
N ALA A 26 -7.13 -3.78 -4.58
CA ALA A 26 -7.90 -4.52 -5.58
C ALA A 26 -7.10 -4.75 -6.87
N GLY A 27 -6.32 -3.75 -7.33
CA GLY A 27 -5.44 -3.90 -8.47
C GLY A 27 -4.34 -4.94 -8.25
N ILE A 28 -3.74 -4.98 -7.05
CA ILE A 28 -2.74 -5.99 -6.68
C ILE A 28 -3.36 -7.39 -6.69
N VAL A 29 -4.54 -7.56 -6.05
CA VAL A 29 -5.27 -8.82 -6.02
C VAL A 29 -5.65 -9.28 -7.44
N LEU A 30 -6.06 -8.36 -8.31
CA LEU A 30 -6.37 -8.66 -9.70
C LEU A 30 -5.13 -9.17 -10.44
N VAL A 31 -3.97 -8.53 -10.27
CA VAL A 31 -2.73 -9.00 -10.91
C VAL A 31 -2.33 -10.37 -10.38
N LEU A 32 -2.41 -10.62 -9.06
CA LEU A 32 -2.18 -11.97 -8.51
C LEU A 32 -3.08 -13.01 -9.19
N ALA A 33 -4.38 -12.73 -9.28
CA ALA A 33 -5.35 -13.64 -9.90
C ALA A 33 -5.07 -13.89 -11.39
N VAL A 34 -4.75 -12.85 -12.17
CA VAL A 34 -4.51 -12.96 -13.62
C VAL A 34 -3.18 -13.62 -13.94
N THR A 35 -2.14 -13.37 -13.13
CA THR A 35 -0.79 -13.91 -13.36
C THR A 35 -0.57 -15.27 -12.71
N GLY A 36 -1.51 -15.75 -11.89
CA GLY A 36 -1.29 -16.92 -11.04
C GLY A 36 -0.20 -16.67 -9.98
N GLY A 37 0.00 -15.40 -9.59
CA GLY A 37 0.97 -15.01 -8.58
C GLY A 37 0.51 -15.43 -7.18
N ASN A 38 1.46 -15.89 -6.37
CA ASN A 38 1.20 -16.42 -5.04
C ASN A 38 1.87 -15.51 -4.00
N ALA A 39 1.05 -14.88 -3.16
CA ALA A 39 1.50 -13.90 -2.17
C ALA A 39 2.13 -14.53 -0.91
N ASP A 40 2.16 -15.85 -0.84
CA ASP A 40 2.77 -16.68 0.19
C ASP A 40 3.93 -17.55 -0.35
N ALA A 41 4.17 -17.56 -1.67
CA ALA A 41 5.11 -18.48 -2.30
C ALA A 41 6.54 -18.40 -1.74
N GLU A 42 7.02 -17.21 -1.43
CA GLU A 42 8.37 -17.07 -0.87
C GLU A 42 8.46 -17.65 0.54
N LEU A 43 7.42 -17.47 1.37
CA LEU A 43 7.39 -18.08 2.69
C LEU A 43 7.35 -19.60 2.55
N LEU A 44 6.51 -20.13 1.67
CA LEU A 44 6.43 -21.57 1.44
C LEU A 44 7.76 -22.15 0.94
N ARG A 45 8.49 -21.45 0.06
CA ARG A 45 9.84 -21.86 -0.37
C ARG A 45 10.86 -21.85 0.78
N LEU A 46 10.79 -20.87 1.67
CA LEU A 46 11.64 -20.84 2.86
C LEU A 46 11.33 -22.02 3.77
N LEU A 47 10.06 -22.34 3.96
CA LEU A 47 9.61 -23.47 4.77
C LEU A 47 9.96 -24.83 4.12
N GLU A 48 9.87 -24.95 2.80
CA GLU A 48 10.25 -26.15 2.03
C GLU A 48 11.72 -26.52 2.22
N ARG A 49 12.59 -25.52 2.38
CA ARG A 49 14.02 -25.74 2.67
C ARG A 49 14.29 -26.30 4.07
N THR A 50 13.30 -26.26 4.97
CA THR A 50 13.44 -26.70 6.37
C THR A 50 13.03 -28.16 6.63
N GLU A 51 12.89 -29.00 5.60
CA GLU A 51 12.61 -30.45 5.69
C GLU A 51 11.37 -30.85 6.56
N GLY A 52 10.25 -30.14 6.40
CA GLY A 52 9.00 -30.45 7.12
C GLY A 52 8.22 -31.66 6.56
N THR A 53 7.34 -32.25 7.36
CA THR A 53 6.29 -33.19 6.92
C THR A 53 5.05 -32.40 6.45
N GLY A 54 4.21 -32.98 5.58
CA GLY A 54 3.04 -32.29 5.00
C GLY A 54 2.06 -31.68 6.01
N GLU A 55 1.87 -32.32 7.17
CA GLU A 55 1.02 -31.78 8.25
C GLU A 55 1.60 -30.51 8.90
N LEU A 56 2.94 -30.43 8.97
CA LEU A 56 3.64 -29.27 9.50
C LEU A 56 3.53 -28.08 8.53
N PHE A 57 3.53 -28.35 7.22
CA PHE A 57 3.32 -27.32 6.19
C PHE A 57 1.92 -26.72 6.23
N ASP A 58 0.89 -27.54 6.40
CA ASP A 58 -0.48 -27.05 6.49
C ASP A 58 -0.70 -26.19 7.72
N ALA A 59 -0.05 -26.52 8.85
CA ALA A 59 -0.09 -25.70 10.06
C ALA A 59 0.64 -24.35 9.91
N LEU A 60 1.61 -24.26 8.99
CA LEU A 60 2.44 -23.07 8.75
C LEU A 60 1.95 -22.20 7.59
N ARG A 61 0.84 -22.57 6.93
CA ARG A 61 0.28 -21.76 5.85
C ARG A 61 -0.37 -20.48 6.41
N PRO A 62 -0.01 -19.31 5.86
CA PRO A 62 -0.76 -18.10 6.15
C PRO A 62 -2.13 -18.15 5.49
N THR A 63 -3.05 -17.38 6.02
CA THR A 63 -4.30 -17.05 5.37
C THR A 63 -4.04 -16.24 4.10
N ALA A 64 -4.97 -16.30 3.14
CA ALA A 64 -4.89 -15.47 1.93
C ALA A 64 -4.83 -13.96 2.26
N LEU A 65 -5.45 -13.55 3.37
CA LEU A 65 -5.51 -12.16 3.77
C LEU A 65 -4.16 -11.66 4.32
N GLU A 66 -3.49 -12.46 5.15
CA GLU A 66 -2.11 -12.19 5.60
C GLU A 66 -1.16 -12.13 4.39
N ALA A 67 -1.21 -13.11 3.50
CA ALA A 67 -0.38 -13.15 2.30
C ALA A 67 -0.56 -11.90 1.41
N VAL A 68 -1.81 -11.53 1.13
CA VAL A 68 -2.13 -10.32 0.36
C VAL A 68 -1.62 -9.05 1.05
N SER A 69 -1.72 -8.98 2.38
CA SER A 69 -1.21 -7.82 3.13
C SER A 69 0.31 -7.65 2.96
N TRP A 70 1.07 -8.75 3.00
CA TRP A 70 2.52 -8.72 2.76
C TRP A 70 2.85 -8.26 1.35
N GLN A 71 2.06 -8.69 0.36
CA GLN A 71 2.22 -8.22 -1.01
C GLN A 71 1.92 -6.71 -1.12
N VAL A 72 0.87 -6.22 -0.47
CA VAL A 72 0.54 -4.78 -0.44
C VAL A 72 1.69 -3.97 0.18
N LEU A 73 2.23 -4.41 1.32
CA LEU A 73 3.35 -3.72 1.97
C LEU A 73 4.63 -3.77 1.14
N THR A 74 4.93 -4.92 0.52
CA THR A 74 6.06 -5.09 -0.40
C THR A 74 5.93 -4.16 -1.61
N SER A 75 4.73 -4.00 -2.17
CA SER A 75 4.44 -3.07 -3.27
C SER A 75 4.71 -1.60 -2.91
N HIS A 76 4.74 -1.26 -1.61
CA HIS A 76 5.10 0.05 -1.07
C HIS A 76 6.56 0.14 -0.60
N LEU A 77 7.39 -0.82 -0.99
CA LEU A 77 8.81 -0.91 -0.63
C LEU A 77 9.06 -1.16 0.86
N VAL A 78 8.06 -1.71 1.58
CA VAL A 78 8.17 -2.08 3.00
C VAL A 78 7.92 -3.58 3.17
N PRO A 79 8.84 -4.46 2.73
CA PRO A 79 8.66 -5.90 2.88
C PRO A 79 8.68 -6.29 4.36
N PRO A 80 7.78 -7.18 4.82
CA PRO A 80 7.76 -7.63 6.21
C PRO A 80 9.00 -8.49 6.53
N ALA A 81 9.41 -8.48 7.79
CA ALA A 81 10.49 -9.32 8.28
C ALA A 81 9.98 -10.74 8.54
N VAL A 82 10.85 -11.74 8.34
CA VAL A 82 10.55 -13.13 8.67
C VAL A 82 11.55 -13.58 9.72
N GLU A 83 11.06 -14.17 10.81
CA GLU A 83 11.88 -14.84 11.81
C GLU A 83 11.50 -16.32 11.84
N ILE A 84 12.52 -17.17 11.76
CA ILE A 84 12.38 -18.62 11.92
C ILE A 84 13.19 -19.02 13.14
N THR A 85 12.52 -19.63 14.11
CA THR A 85 13.12 -20.17 15.31
C THR A 85 13.24 -21.69 15.18
N LEU A 86 14.45 -22.22 15.37
CA LEU A 86 14.73 -23.65 15.37
C LEU A 86 15.59 -24.02 16.59
N ALA A 87 15.09 -24.92 17.43
CA ALA A 87 15.76 -25.40 18.64
C ALA A 87 16.28 -24.26 19.56
N GLY A 88 15.49 -23.18 19.69
CA GLY A 88 15.84 -22.01 20.51
C GLY A 88 16.82 -21.02 19.85
N GLN A 89 17.22 -21.25 18.60
CA GLN A 89 17.96 -20.28 17.80
C GLN A 89 17.03 -19.59 16.81
N SER A 90 17.02 -18.25 16.79
CA SER A 90 16.27 -17.47 15.82
C SER A 90 17.18 -16.99 14.69
N VAL A 91 16.72 -17.16 13.45
CA VAL A 91 17.30 -16.54 12.26
C VAL A 91 16.27 -15.57 11.70
N THR A 92 16.62 -14.28 11.74
CA THR A 92 15.82 -13.22 11.12
C THR A 92 16.33 -12.98 9.70
N SER A 93 15.44 -13.09 8.71
CA SER A 93 15.69 -12.64 7.35
C SER A 93 15.02 -11.29 7.13
N SER A 94 15.78 -10.33 6.64
CA SER A 94 15.27 -9.03 6.24
C SER A 94 14.59 -9.17 4.87
N ALA A 95 13.26 -9.08 4.87
CA ALA A 95 12.38 -8.99 3.69
C ALA A 95 11.85 -10.30 3.10
N LEU A 96 10.58 -10.59 3.40
CA LEU A 96 9.74 -11.45 2.56
C LEU A 96 9.40 -10.71 1.26
N ARG A 97 9.62 -11.34 0.11
CA ARG A 97 9.33 -10.78 -1.21
C ARG A 97 8.43 -11.74 -2.00
N PRO A 98 7.11 -11.70 -1.81
CA PRO A 98 6.25 -12.77 -2.29
C PRO A 98 6.18 -12.90 -3.81
N SER A 99 5.80 -11.82 -4.50
CA SER A 99 5.81 -11.74 -5.97
C SER A 99 6.66 -10.56 -6.44
N THR A 100 7.54 -10.83 -7.41
CA THR A 100 8.52 -9.87 -7.93
C THR A 100 8.17 -9.54 -9.39
N GLY A 101 7.39 -8.48 -9.56
CA GLY A 101 6.99 -7.98 -10.88
C GLY A 101 6.79 -6.48 -10.83
N LEU A 102 7.21 -5.76 -11.88
CA LEU A 102 7.13 -4.31 -11.92
C LEU A 102 5.69 -3.80 -11.68
N TRP A 103 4.69 -4.54 -12.16
CA TRP A 103 3.27 -4.20 -12.03
C TRP A 103 2.83 -3.99 -10.58
N TYR A 104 3.33 -4.78 -9.64
CA TYR A 104 2.95 -4.67 -8.23
C TYR A 104 3.37 -3.33 -7.61
N TYR A 105 4.50 -2.77 -8.04
CA TYR A 105 5.00 -1.47 -7.58
C TYR A 105 4.34 -0.30 -8.32
N THR A 106 3.98 -0.51 -9.59
CA THR A 106 3.35 0.53 -10.42
C THR A 106 1.90 0.80 -10.02
N ILE A 107 1.15 -0.23 -9.61
CA ILE A 107 -0.28 -0.11 -9.29
C ILE A 107 -0.55 0.95 -8.20
N PRO A 108 0.11 0.91 -7.02
CA PRO A 108 -0.12 1.94 -6.01
C PRO A 108 0.23 3.34 -6.50
N VAL A 109 1.32 3.49 -7.26
CA VAL A 109 1.75 4.80 -7.80
C VAL A 109 0.69 5.36 -8.74
N VAL A 110 0.24 4.58 -9.71
CA VAL A 110 -0.78 5.02 -10.69
C VAL A 110 -2.07 5.37 -9.98
N MET A 111 -2.50 4.55 -9.02
CA MET A 111 -3.75 4.79 -8.31
C MET A 111 -3.69 6.04 -7.43
N LEU A 112 -2.59 6.25 -6.71
CA LEU A 112 -2.38 7.44 -5.88
C LEU A 112 -2.28 8.72 -6.72
N VAL A 113 -1.57 8.67 -7.86
CA VAL A 113 -1.50 9.82 -8.79
C VAL A 113 -2.88 10.12 -9.39
N ALA A 114 -3.62 9.10 -9.83
CA ALA A 114 -4.95 9.28 -10.38
C ALA A 114 -5.93 9.87 -9.34
N MET A 115 -5.94 9.34 -8.13
CA MET A 115 -6.80 9.83 -7.04
C MET A 115 -6.36 11.21 -6.53
N GLY A 116 -5.05 11.48 -6.51
CA GLY A 116 -4.52 12.83 -6.25
C GLY A 116 -5.03 13.84 -7.27
N ALA A 117 -5.07 13.49 -8.56
CA ALA A 117 -5.62 14.33 -9.60
C ALA A 117 -7.13 14.56 -9.44
N VAL A 118 -7.90 13.52 -9.07
CA VAL A 118 -9.32 13.65 -8.74
C VAL A 118 -9.53 14.65 -7.60
N SER A 119 -8.76 14.54 -6.52
CA SER A 119 -8.81 15.48 -5.39
C SER A 119 -8.49 16.92 -5.83
N GLY A 120 -7.46 17.08 -6.69
CA GLY A 120 -7.10 18.37 -7.29
C GLY A 120 -8.24 19.00 -8.10
N VAL A 121 -8.90 18.22 -8.97
CA VAL A 121 -10.07 18.68 -9.75
C VAL A 121 -11.23 19.10 -8.82
N LEU A 122 -11.52 18.33 -7.78
CA LEU A 122 -12.58 18.65 -6.82
C LEU A 122 -12.29 19.95 -6.08
N SER A 123 -11.03 20.19 -5.71
CA SER A 123 -10.59 21.44 -5.08
C SER A 123 -10.79 22.65 -6.00
N GLN A 124 -10.44 22.54 -7.28
CA GLN A 124 -10.65 23.62 -8.27
C GLN A 124 -12.12 23.98 -8.48
N ARG A 125 -13.02 23.00 -8.38
CA ARG A 125 -14.47 23.23 -8.54
C ARG A 125 -15.11 23.90 -7.34
N THR A 126 -14.51 23.79 -6.16
CA THR A 126 -15.11 24.20 -4.89
C THR A 126 -14.47 25.45 -4.29
N ARG A 127 -13.24 25.82 -4.69
CA ARG A 127 -12.51 26.97 -4.14
C ARG A 127 -12.39 28.12 -5.15
N LEU A 128 -12.43 29.35 -4.61
CA LEU A 128 -12.21 30.59 -5.37
C LEU A 128 -10.72 30.82 -5.71
N THR A 129 -9.81 30.18 -5.00
CA THR A 129 -8.35 30.29 -5.20
C THR A 129 -7.85 29.23 -6.18
N ARG A 130 -7.40 29.68 -7.35
CA ARG A 130 -6.85 28.85 -8.42
C ARG A 130 -5.33 28.92 -8.41
N GLY A 131 -4.66 27.78 -8.27
CA GLY A 131 -3.20 27.71 -8.36
C GLY A 131 -2.69 26.28 -8.27
N VAL A 132 -1.51 26.00 -8.82
CA VAL A 132 -0.89 24.66 -8.77
C VAL A 132 -0.67 24.20 -7.32
N THR A 133 -0.34 25.12 -6.41
CA THR A 133 -0.11 24.80 -5.00
C THR A 133 -1.40 24.33 -4.32
N THR A 134 -2.55 24.93 -4.64
CA THR A 134 -3.83 24.55 -3.98
C THR A 134 -4.30 23.16 -4.43
N THR A 135 -4.07 22.79 -5.68
CA THR A 135 -4.40 21.45 -6.18
C THR A 135 -3.40 20.40 -5.72
N ALA A 136 -2.11 20.75 -5.64
CA ALA A 136 -1.07 19.89 -5.09
C ALA A 136 -1.34 19.55 -3.61
N VAL A 137 -1.70 20.53 -2.78
CA VAL A 137 -2.07 20.31 -1.37
C VAL A 137 -3.34 19.46 -1.26
N ALA A 138 -4.34 19.69 -2.12
CA ALA A 138 -5.54 18.84 -2.16
C ALA A 138 -5.20 17.39 -2.54
N GLY A 139 -4.27 17.20 -3.48
CA GLY A 139 -3.74 15.88 -3.83
C GLY A 139 -3.00 15.21 -2.67
N ALA A 140 -2.18 15.94 -1.92
CA ALA A 140 -1.49 15.41 -0.73
C ALA A 140 -2.46 14.98 0.38
N ALA A 141 -3.63 15.64 0.48
CA ALA A 141 -4.64 15.33 1.49
C ALA A 141 -5.23 13.92 1.40
N ILE A 142 -5.03 13.20 0.28
CA ILE A 142 -5.42 11.78 0.17
C ILE A 142 -4.73 10.90 1.22
N THR A 143 -3.57 11.32 1.71
CA THR A 143 -2.83 10.66 2.79
C THR A 143 -3.71 10.41 4.02
N LEU A 144 -4.62 11.34 4.35
CA LEU A 144 -5.50 11.24 5.51
C LEU A 144 -6.44 10.02 5.43
N GLY A 145 -6.93 9.72 4.23
CA GLY A 145 -7.81 8.56 3.99
C GLY A 145 -7.05 7.27 3.71
N TYR A 146 -5.83 7.38 3.21
CA TYR A 146 -4.98 6.24 2.86
C TYR A 146 -4.38 5.57 4.10
N LEU A 147 -3.92 6.38 5.06
CA LEU A 147 -3.19 5.94 6.24
C LEU A 147 -3.94 4.87 7.08
N PRO A 148 -5.24 4.99 7.39
CA PRO A 148 -5.95 3.95 8.13
C PRO A 148 -5.95 2.59 7.42
N GLY A 149 -5.99 2.58 6.08
CA GLY A 149 -5.90 1.35 5.29
C GLY A 149 -4.53 0.68 5.45
N VAL A 150 -3.45 1.47 5.40
CA VAL A 150 -2.09 0.98 5.63
C VAL A 150 -1.95 0.39 7.03
N VAL A 151 -2.45 1.06 8.06
CA VAL A 151 -2.46 0.54 9.43
C VAL A 151 -3.23 -0.79 9.50
N ALA A 152 -4.40 -0.87 8.87
CA ALA A 152 -5.20 -2.09 8.85
C ALA A 152 -4.45 -3.27 8.21
N VAL A 153 -3.82 -3.09 7.04
CA VAL A 153 -3.04 -4.19 6.41
C VAL A 153 -1.78 -4.54 7.18
N THR A 154 -1.21 -3.59 7.92
CA THR A 154 -0.07 -3.87 8.80
C THR A 154 -0.47 -4.83 9.92
N LEU A 155 -1.61 -4.57 10.57
CA LEU A 155 -2.13 -5.43 11.64
C LEU A 155 -2.59 -6.80 11.12
N ILE A 156 -3.20 -6.82 9.94
CA ILE A 156 -3.61 -8.06 9.26
C ILE A 156 -2.39 -8.91 8.86
N GLY A 157 -1.26 -8.28 8.56
CA GLY A 157 -0.04 -8.95 8.12
C GLY A 157 0.81 -9.53 9.23
N GLU A 158 0.40 -9.41 10.48
CA GLU A 158 1.04 -10.11 11.58
C GLU A 158 0.68 -11.59 11.52
N PHE A 159 1.69 -12.45 11.41
CA PHE A 159 1.54 -13.89 11.39
C PHE A 159 2.55 -14.50 12.35
N SER A 160 2.11 -15.45 13.18
CA SER A 160 3.00 -16.17 14.09
C SER A 160 2.43 -17.55 14.39
N VAL A 161 3.23 -18.57 14.15
CA VAL A 161 2.88 -19.98 14.41
C VAL A 161 4.07 -20.67 15.05
N SER A 162 3.82 -21.53 16.04
CA SER A 162 4.85 -22.36 16.68
C SER A 162 4.38 -23.82 16.73
N PRO A 163 4.58 -24.59 15.63
CA PRO A 163 4.20 -25.99 15.62
C PRO A 163 5.20 -26.80 16.46
N GLY A 164 4.85 -27.04 17.72
CA GLY A 164 5.67 -27.78 18.67
C GLY A 164 6.61 -26.91 19.50
N LEU A 165 7.53 -27.55 20.23
CA LEU A 165 8.37 -26.87 21.22
C LEU A 165 9.63 -26.21 20.61
N LEU A 166 10.03 -26.63 19.41
CA LEU A 166 11.35 -26.31 18.84
C LEU A 166 11.28 -25.52 17.53
N ILE A 167 10.10 -25.31 16.95
CA ILE A 167 9.91 -24.63 15.66
C ILE A 167 8.95 -23.47 15.85
N GLY A 168 9.36 -22.28 15.39
CA GLY A 168 8.54 -21.08 15.37
C GLY A 168 8.76 -20.32 14.06
N VAL A 169 7.69 -19.76 13.52
CA VAL A 169 7.73 -18.89 12.33
C VAL A 169 6.91 -17.66 12.66
N SER A 170 7.51 -16.49 12.52
CA SER A 170 6.78 -15.22 12.61
C SER A 170 7.11 -14.34 11.41
N VAL A 171 6.08 -13.66 10.92
CA VAL A 171 6.19 -12.63 9.89
C VAL A 171 5.58 -11.37 10.46
N THR A 172 6.41 -10.34 10.62
CA THR A 172 6.00 -9.08 11.27
C THR A 172 6.40 -7.90 10.39
N PRO A 173 5.43 -7.05 10.01
CA PRO A 173 5.73 -5.76 9.44
C PRO A 173 6.45 -4.85 10.43
N ASP A 174 7.48 -4.14 9.95
CA ASP A 174 8.13 -3.10 10.76
C ASP A 174 7.24 -1.85 10.77
N MET A 175 6.65 -1.54 11.93
CA MET A 175 5.61 -0.52 12.09
C MET A 175 6.08 0.90 11.71
N PRO A 176 7.20 1.44 12.26
CA PRO A 176 7.70 2.76 11.90
C PRO A 176 7.89 2.99 10.39
N PRO A 177 8.65 2.17 9.62
CA PRO A 177 8.79 2.39 8.19
C PRO A 177 7.48 2.15 7.44
N THR A 178 6.61 1.24 7.90
CA THR A 178 5.31 1.02 7.26
C THR A 178 4.43 2.28 7.34
N ILE A 179 4.32 2.86 8.53
CA ILE A 179 3.52 4.08 8.74
C ILE A 179 4.14 5.26 7.98
N VAL A 180 5.45 5.47 8.10
CA VAL A 180 6.11 6.63 7.51
C VAL A 180 6.19 6.52 5.99
N ILE A 181 6.66 5.39 5.46
CA ILE A 181 6.88 5.24 4.02
C ILE A 181 5.55 4.96 3.31
N ALA A 182 4.91 3.82 3.61
CA ALA A 182 3.70 3.42 2.90
C ALA A 182 2.47 4.26 3.29
N GLY A 183 2.38 4.67 4.57
CA GLY A 183 1.24 5.40 5.10
C GLY A 183 1.27 6.91 4.84
N ILE A 184 2.45 7.53 4.76
CA ILE A 184 2.59 9.00 4.69
C ILE A 184 3.33 9.44 3.43
N VAL A 185 4.60 9.06 3.28
CA VAL A 185 5.47 9.57 2.21
C VAL A 185 4.93 9.17 0.83
N TYR A 186 4.58 7.90 0.64
CA TYR A 186 4.11 7.38 -0.64
C TYR A 186 2.82 8.09 -1.13
N PRO A 187 1.72 8.11 -0.36
CA PRO A 187 0.51 8.82 -0.76
C PRO A 187 0.67 10.33 -0.82
N ALA A 188 1.49 10.94 0.05
CA ALA A 188 1.71 12.38 0.01
C ALA A 188 2.43 12.79 -1.28
N VAL A 189 3.52 12.12 -1.64
CA VAL A 189 4.30 12.43 -2.86
C VAL A 189 3.47 12.16 -4.11
N CYS A 190 2.92 10.95 -4.25
CA CYS A 190 2.15 10.57 -5.44
C CYS A 190 0.87 11.41 -5.57
N GLY A 191 0.18 11.66 -4.45
CA GLY A 191 -1.00 12.51 -4.39
C GLY A 191 -0.69 13.95 -4.77
N THR A 192 0.42 14.52 -4.29
CA THR A 192 0.88 15.86 -4.67
C THR A 192 1.13 15.97 -6.17
N VAL A 193 1.81 14.98 -6.76
CA VAL A 193 2.06 14.91 -8.21
C VAL A 193 0.74 14.87 -8.98
N GLY A 194 -0.19 13.99 -8.58
CA GLY A 194 -1.53 13.91 -9.17
C GLY A 194 -2.28 15.25 -9.11
N GLY A 195 -2.30 15.88 -7.93
CA GLY A 195 -2.94 17.18 -7.73
C GLY A 195 -2.30 18.29 -8.56
N ALA A 196 -0.98 18.32 -8.72
CA ALA A 196 -0.29 19.27 -9.59
C ALA A 196 -0.63 19.02 -11.07
N LEU A 197 -0.69 17.76 -11.51
CA LEU A 197 -1.08 17.40 -12.88
C LEU A 197 -2.51 17.85 -13.20
N SER A 198 -3.43 17.79 -12.25
CA SER A 198 -4.81 18.25 -12.47
C SER A 198 -4.87 19.74 -12.83
N TYR A 199 -3.98 20.55 -12.26
CA TYR A 199 -3.88 21.97 -12.59
C TYR A 199 -3.47 22.16 -14.05
N LEU A 200 -2.46 21.41 -14.51
CA LEU A 200 -1.99 21.46 -15.90
C LEU A 200 -3.08 21.01 -16.87
N LEU A 201 -3.79 19.93 -16.55
CA LEU A 201 -4.89 19.43 -17.38
C LEU A 201 -6.05 20.42 -17.49
N TYR A 202 -6.35 21.14 -16.41
CA TYR A 202 -7.43 22.13 -16.40
C TYR A 202 -7.10 23.41 -17.16
N HIS A 203 -5.81 23.75 -17.29
CA HIS A 203 -5.34 24.97 -17.94
C HIS A 203 -4.58 24.69 -19.25
N ALA A 204 -4.60 23.45 -19.73
CA ALA A 204 -4.06 23.11 -21.03
C ALA A 204 -4.81 23.95 -22.08
N PRO A 205 -4.09 24.75 -22.89
CA PRO A 205 -4.74 25.52 -23.94
C PRO A 205 -5.42 24.54 -24.87
N THR A 206 -6.72 24.71 -25.09
CA THR A 206 -7.49 24.01 -26.12
C THR A 206 -6.95 24.44 -27.49
N GLN A 207 -5.80 23.89 -27.89
CA GLN A 207 -5.22 23.97 -29.22
C GLN A 207 -5.90 22.89 -30.08
N ALA A 208 -7.18 23.07 -30.36
CA ALA A 208 -7.93 22.28 -31.34
C ALA A 208 -9.06 23.14 -31.91
N GLY A 209 -8.63 24.21 -32.56
CA GLY A 209 -9.45 25.12 -33.34
C GLY A 209 -8.60 25.70 -34.46
N ALA A 210 -8.15 24.82 -35.37
CA ALA A 210 -7.60 25.15 -36.67
C ALA A 210 -7.93 23.99 -37.62
#